data_AF-A0A239MBR2-F1
#
_entry.id   AF-A0A239MBR2-F1
#
_cell.length_a   1.000
_cell.length_b   1.000
_cell.length_c   1.000
_cell.angle_alpha   90.00
_cell.angle_beta   90.00
_cell.angle_gamma   90.00
#
_symmetry.space_group_name_H-M   'P 1'
#
loop_
_entity.id
_entity.type
_entity.pdbx_description
1 polymer ?
#
loop_
_entity_poly.entity_id
_entity_poly.type
_entity_poly.pdbx_seq_one_letter_code
_entity_poly.pdbx_strand_id
1 'polypeptide(L)'
;MLHTFVALVEDKPGVLTRVASLFRRLNINIVSLTVGESERPETSRMTIVCEAPDHAAHRIKASLYKLEITIDVDEMGRSEAVIRELCLIKIAAGPSHPNGQQSRSQIFELANVFRARVVDLAPESIMLEMTGSSSKIEGLIQVVTESGYTILEVSRTGRMAMRRGMHTSRVLKALGTPGADTTPTNAFVRPPNPEPLGDDILPNQFDDVHEEEE
;
A
#
# COMPACT_ATOMS: atom_id res chain seq x y z
N MET A 1 -1.09 -13.18 -6.48
CA MET A 1 -0.91 -12.36 -5.25
C MET A 1 -1.53 -10.98 -5.44
N LEU A 2 -1.64 -10.20 -4.37
CA LEU A 2 -2.09 -8.81 -4.45
C LEU A 2 -0.89 -7.87 -4.63
N HIS A 3 -0.89 -7.12 -5.74
CA HIS A 3 0.08 -6.06 -5.99
C HIS A 3 -0.56 -4.70 -5.67
N THR A 4 0.21 -3.80 -5.08
CA THR A 4 -0.21 -2.44 -4.77
C THR A 4 0.69 -1.46 -5.50
N PHE A 5 0.10 -0.67 -6.39
CA PHE A 5 0.79 0.38 -7.12
C PHE A 5 0.32 1.74 -6.60
N VAL A 6 1.25 2.66 -6.40
CA VAL A 6 0.96 4.07 -6.17
C VAL A 6 1.44 4.82 -7.41
N ALA A 7 0.49 5.35 -8.17
CA ALA A 7 0.76 6.13 -9.36
C ALA A 7 0.50 7.62 -9.10
N LEU A 8 1.45 8.46 -9.46
CA LEU A 8 1.24 9.90 -9.60
C LEU A 8 0.85 10.16 -11.04
N VAL A 9 -0.32 10.76 -11.24
CA VAL A 9 -0.90 11.03 -12.56
C VAL A 9 -1.26 12.51 -12.67
N GLU A 10 -1.38 13.00 -13.90
CA GLU A 10 -1.98 14.30 -14.15
C GLU A 10 -3.44 14.34 -13.64
N ASP A 11 -3.88 15.47 -13.13
CA ASP A 11 -5.27 15.68 -12.71
C ASP A 11 -6.08 16.31 -13.84
N LYS A 12 -6.44 15.48 -14.83
CA LYS A 12 -7.20 15.89 -16.03
C LYS A 12 -8.39 14.95 -16.27
N PRO A 13 -9.46 15.45 -16.91
CA PRO A 13 -10.60 14.60 -17.30
C PRO A 13 -10.16 13.37 -18.10
N GLY A 14 -10.70 12.19 -17.74
CA GLY A 14 -10.45 10.93 -18.44
C GLY A 14 -9.25 10.11 -17.95
N VAL A 15 -8.48 10.62 -16.98
CA VAL A 15 -7.33 9.92 -16.38
C VAL A 15 -7.73 8.59 -15.73
N LEU A 16 -8.75 8.61 -14.88
CA LEU A 16 -9.30 7.40 -14.26
C LEU A 16 -9.71 6.35 -15.30
N THR A 17 -10.43 6.78 -16.34
CA THR A 17 -10.91 5.89 -17.41
C THR A 17 -9.75 5.25 -18.17
N ARG A 18 -8.67 5.98 -18.42
CA ARG A 18 -7.45 5.45 -19.08
C ARG A 18 -6.80 4.36 -18.24
N VAL A 19 -6.65 4.61 -16.93
CA VAL A 19 -6.08 3.62 -15.98
C VAL A 19 -6.98 2.39 -15.90
N ALA A 20 -8.29 2.55 -15.66
CA ALA A 20 -9.22 1.43 -15.59
C ALA A 20 -9.26 0.60 -16.89
N SER A 21 -9.22 1.28 -18.04
CA SER A 21 -9.17 0.63 -19.35
C SER A 21 -7.88 -0.17 -19.57
N LEU A 22 -6.75 0.26 -19.01
CA LEU A 22 -5.51 -0.50 -19.07
C LEU A 22 -5.66 -1.85 -18.36
N PHE A 23 -6.16 -1.85 -17.11
CA PHE A 23 -6.37 -3.09 -16.36
C PHE A 23 -7.37 -4.02 -17.03
N ARG A 24 -8.44 -3.46 -17.62
CA ARG A 24 -9.37 -4.24 -18.46
C ARG A 24 -8.65 -4.91 -19.64
N ARG A 25 -7.80 -4.19 -20.38
CA ARG A 25 -7.05 -4.76 -21.53
C ARG A 25 -6.03 -5.81 -21.11
N LEU A 26 -5.42 -5.65 -19.94
CA LEU A 26 -4.51 -6.64 -19.36
C LEU A 26 -5.24 -7.86 -18.79
N ASN A 27 -6.58 -7.82 -18.74
CA ASN A 27 -7.43 -8.83 -18.11
C ASN A 27 -7.05 -9.08 -16.64
N ILE A 28 -6.83 -7.99 -15.90
CA ILE A 28 -6.43 -8.01 -14.49
C ILE A 28 -7.54 -7.40 -13.64
N ASN A 29 -7.95 -8.11 -12.60
CA ASN A 29 -8.97 -7.64 -11.68
C ASN A 29 -8.41 -6.54 -10.75
N ILE A 30 -9.10 -5.39 -10.69
CA ILE A 30 -8.83 -4.34 -9.72
C ILE A 30 -9.61 -4.66 -8.45
N VAL A 31 -8.89 -4.93 -7.37
CA VAL A 31 -9.46 -5.22 -6.04
C VAL A 31 -9.83 -3.92 -5.32
N SER A 32 -9.04 -2.87 -5.51
CA SER A 32 -9.30 -1.56 -4.93
C SER A 32 -8.63 -0.48 -5.75
N LEU A 33 -9.29 0.65 -5.90
CA LEU A 33 -8.74 1.83 -6.55
C LEU A 33 -9.21 3.06 -5.77
N THR A 34 -8.25 3.87 -5.34
CA THR A 34 -8.51 5.13 -4.65
C THR A 34 -7.75 6.22 -5.36
N VAL A 35 -8.38 7.38 -5.57
CA VAL A 35 -7.78 8.56 -6.18
C VAL A 35 -8.05 9.78 -5.28
N GLY A 36 -7.07 10.65 -5.16
CA GLY A 36 -7.22 11.95 -4.52
C GLY A 36 -6.14 12.90 -5.00
N GLU A 37 -6.36 14.19 -4.78
CA GLU A 37 -5.37 15.23 -5.08
C GLU A 37 -4.05 14.96 -4.36
N SER A 38 -2.95 15.29 -5.01
CA SER A 38 -1.62 15.19 -4.41
C SER A 38 -1.19 16.53 -3.80
N GLU A 39 -0.05 16.53 -3.13
CA GLU A 39 0.62 17.73 -2.61
C GLU A 39 1.09 18.70 -3.72
N ARG A 40 1.12 18.25 -4.98
CA ARG A 40 1.47 19.07 -6.14
C ARG A 40 0.21 19.47 -6.90
N PRO A 41 0.05 20.76 -7.27
CA PRO A 41 -1.05 21.21 -8.11
C PRO A 41 -1.17 20.39 -9.40
N GLU A 42 -2.39 20.24 -9.90
CA GLU A 42 -2.70 19.56 -11.17
C GLU A 42 -2.24 18.10 -11.25
N THR A 43 -2.02 17.46 -10.10
CA THR A 43 -1.64 16.05 -10.05
C THR A 43 -2.43 15.30 -8.99
N SER A 44 -2.78 14.06 -9.32
CA SER A 44 -3.57 13.17 -8.49
C SER A 44 -2.74 11.93 -8.14
N ARG A 45 -2.94 11.42 -6.93
CA ARG A 45 -2.34 10.18 -6.44
C ARG A 45 -3.36 9.06 -6.49
N MET A 46 -3.05 8.03 -7.27
CA MET A 46 -3.87 6.83 -7.39
C MET A 46 -3.21 5.67 -6.67
N THR A 47 -3.92 5.07 -5.71
CA THR A 47 -3.54 3.76 -5.16
C THR A 47 -4.36 2.69 -5.87
N ILE A 48 -3.68 1.73 -6.49
CA ILE A 48 -4.29 0.68 -7.29
C ILE A 48 -3.85 -0.66 -6.72
N VAL A 49 -4.81 -1.46 -6.26
CA VAL A 49 -4.59 -2.80 -5.76
C VAL A 49 -5.22 -3.78 -6.73
N CYS A 50 -4.42 -4.70 -7.25
CA CYS A 50 -4.87 -5.67 -8.24
C CYS A 50 -4.38 -7.08 -7.93
N GLU A 51 -5.10 -8.07 -8.43
CA GLU A 51 -4.72 -9.47 -8.32
C GLU A 51 -4.04 -9.94 -9.60
N ALA A 52 -2.77 -10.36 -9.48
CA ALA A 52 -1.99 -10.86 -10.61
C ALA A 52 -0.93 -11.89 -10.14
N PRO A 53 -0.35 -12.69 -11.07
CA PRO A 53 0.80 -13.53 -10.77
C PRO A 53 2.03 -12.70 -10.35
N ASP A 54 2.91 -13.26 -9.51
CA ASP A 54 4.03 -12.51 -8.90
C ASP A 54 4.97 -11.85 -9.91
N HIS A 55 5.20 -12.50 -11.05
CA HIS A 55 6.05 -12.01 -12.12
C HIS A 55 5.38 -10.94 -13.00
N ALA A 56 4.07 -10.69 -12.83
CA ALA A 56 3.32 -9.75 -13.65
C ALA A 56 3.55 -8.29 -13.22
N ALA A 57 4.04 -8.04 -12.01
CA ALA A 57 4.14 -6.71 -11.44
C ALA A 57 4.97 -5.74 -12.29
N HIS A 58 6.14 -6.18 -12.74
CA HIS A 58 7.01 -5.40 -13.62
C HIS A 58 6.30 -5.03 -14.95
N ARG A 59 5.54 -5.97 -15.52
CA ARG A 59 4.77 -5.73 -16.75
C ARG A 59 3.63 -4.74 -16.54
N ILE A 60 2.93 -4.81 -15.42
CA ILE A 60 1.84 -3.90 -15.05
C ILE A 60 2.41 -2.50 -14.84
N LYS A 61 3.47 -2.37 -14.04
CA LYS A 61 4.21 -1.12 -13.80
C LYS A 61 4.67 -0.49 -15.13
N ALA A 62 5.32 -1.27 -15.99
CA ALA A 62 5.74 -0.79 -17.31
C ALA A 62 4.55 -0.35 -18.18
N SER A 63 3.40 -1.01 -18.07
CA SER A 63 2.20 -0.63 -18.81
C SER A 63 1.54 0.64 -18.28
N LEU A 64 1.63 0.91 -16.98
CA LEU A 64 1.18 2.16 -16.38
C LEU A 64 2.05 3.35 -16.85
N TYR A 65 3.36 3.17 -16.94
CA TYR A 65 4.28 4.18 -17.49
C TYR A 65 4.06 4.47 -18.98
N LYS A 66 3.44 3.57 -19.73
CA LYS A 66 3.08 3.81 -21.14
C LYS A 66 1.90 4.76 -21.31
N LEU A 67 1.15 5.03 -20.24
CA LEU A 67 0.10 6.04 -20.29
C LEU A 67 0.78 7.41 -20.20
N GLU A 68 0.52 8.27 -21.19
CA GLU A 68 1.08 9.64 -21.27
C GLU A 68 0.79 10.49 -20.01
N ILE A 69 -0.32 10.21 -19.34
CA ILE A 69 -0.79 10.88 -18.11
C ILE A 69 -0.03 10.47 -16.84
N THR A 70 0.80 9.43 -16.91
CA THR A 70 1.47 8.88 -15.73
C THR A 70 2.81 9.57 -15.54
N ILE A 71 2.98 10.21 -14.38
CA ILE A 71 4.21 10.92 -14.02
C ILE A 71 5.20 9.96 -13.34
N ASP A 72 4.70 9.18 -12.38
CA ASP A 72 5.51 8.23 -11.63
C ASP A 72 4.65 7.04 -11.20
N VAL A 73 5.27 5.87 -11.07
CA VAL A 73 4.63 4.66 -10.55
C VAL A 73 5.61 3.96 -9.65
N ASP A 74 5.19 3.72 -8.42
CA ASP A 74 5.92 2.88 -7.48
C ASP A 74 5.10 1.64 -7.12
N GLU A 75 5.78 0.51 -6.98
CA GLU A 75 5.18 -0.73 -6.48
C GLU A 75 5.49 -0.81 -4.99
N MET A 76 4.45 -0.95 -4.18
CA MET A 76 4.55 -1.01 -2.73
C MET A 76 4.52 -2.46 -2.24
N GLY A 77 5.60 -2.91 -1.61
CA GLY A 77 5.57 -4.09 -0.76
C GLY A 77 4.78 -3.83 0.53
N ARG A 78 4.19 -4.88 1.13
CA ARG A 78 3.42 -4.77 2.39
C ARG A 78 4.25 -4.23 3.56
N SER A 79 5.53 -4.60 3.66
CA SER A 79 6.44 -4.14 4.72
C SER A 79 6.91 -2.70 4.51
N GLU A 80 6.93 -2.24 3.26
CA GLU A 80 7.47 -0.95 2.87
C GLU A 80 6.45 0.18 2.94
N ALA A 81 5.16 -0.13 3.12
CA ALA A 81 4.08 0.85 3.12
C ALA A 81 3.22 0.82 4.38
N VAL A 82 2.62 1.97 4.69
CA VAL A 82 1.44 2.07 5.55
C VAL A 82 0.22 1.99 4.65
N ILE A 83 -0.63 0.98 4.88
CA ILE A 83 -1.89 0.81 4.15
C ILE A 83 -3.03 1.06 5.12
N ARG A 84 -3.94 1.96 4.75
CA ARG A 84 -5.13 2.31 5.52
C ARG A 84 -6.34 2.38 4.62
N GLU A 85 -7.49 2.18 5.23
CA GLU A 85 -8.80 2.27 4.61
C GLU A 85 -9.74 2.91 5.63
N LEU A 86 -10.64 3.76 5.15
CA LEU A 86 -11.74 4.33 5.94
C LEU A 86 -13.04 3.65 5.52
N CYS A 87 -13.87 3.35 6.51
CA CYS A 87 -15.15 2.68 6.35
C CYS A 87 -16.22 3.36 7.20
N LEU A 88 -17.40 3.57 6.62
CA LEU A 88 -18.63 3.92 7.29
C LEU A 88 -19.55 2.70 7.29
N ILE A 89 -20.11 2.36 8.45
CA ILE A 89 -21.00 1.23 8.64
C ILE A 89 -22.26 1.74 9.34
N LYS A 90 -23.41 1.63 8.68
CA LYS A 90 -24.71 1.94 9.26
C LYS A 90 -25.35 0.65 9.78
N ILE A 91 -25.70 0.63 11.05
CA ILE A 91 -26.23 -0.54 11.75
C ILE A 91 -27.64 -0.21 12.24
N ALA A 92 -28.59 -1.13 12.06
CA ALA A 92 -29.94 -0.98 12.57
C ALA A 92 -29.95 -0.99 14.12
N ALA A 93 -30.69 -0.06 14.71
CA ALA A 93 -30.70 0.19 16.15
C ALA A 93 -32.03 0.81 16.60
N GLY A 94 -33.15 0.20 16.18
CA GLY A 94 -34.51 0.66 16.44
C GLY A 94 -35.10 0.23 17.80
N PRO A 95 -36.36 0.57 18.09
CA PRO A 95 -37.05 0.08 19.29
C PRO A 95 -37.58 -1.35 19.13
N SER A 96 -37.74 -1.82 17.89
CA SER A 96 -38.33 -3.12 17.56
C SER A 96 -37.30 -4.25 17.52
N HIS A 97 -37.66 -5.43 18.03
CA HIS A 97 -36.82 -6.63 17.99
C HIS A 97 -36.53 -7.05 16.53
N PRO A 98 -35.31 -7.49 16.18
CA PRO A 98 -34.14 -7.78 17.04
C PRO A 98 -33.26 -6.56 17.39
N ASN A 99 -33.52 -5.40 16.79
CA ASN A 99 -32.60 -4.24 16.83
C ASN A 99 -32.89 -3.27 17.98
N GLY A 100 -33.58 -3.73 19.03
CA GLY A 100 -34.15 -2.97 20.15
C GLY A 100 -33.18 -2.05 20.91
N GLN A 101 -33.72 -1.26 21.83
CA GLN A 101 -33.00 -0.24 22.61
C GLN A 101 -31.83 -0.79 23.47
N GLN A 102 -31.91 -2.04 23.94
CA GLN A 102 -30.81 -2.71 24.65
C GLN A 102 -29.61 -3.04 23.75
N SER A 103 -29.83 -3.15 22.44
CA SER A 103 -28.79 -3.51 21.47
C SER A 103 -27.82 -2.34 21.18
N ARG A 104 -28.22 -1.09 21.48
CA ARG A 104 -27.37 0.11 21.27
C ARG A 104 -26.11 0.12 22.14
N SER A 105 -26.23 -0.34 23.38
CA SER A 105 -25.11 -0.36 24.34
C SER A 105 -23.95 -1.22 23.83
N GLN A 106 -24.26 -2.40 23.29
CA GLN A 106 -23.28 -3.32 22.71
C GLN A 106 -22.64 -2.73 21.45
N ILE A 107 -23.39 -2.01 20.60
CA ILE A 107 -22.80 -1.31 19.44
C ILE A 107 -21.75 -0.29 19.90
N PHE A 108 -22.01 0.44 21.00
CA PHE A 108 -21.03 1.38 21.56
C PHE A 108 -19.80 0.66 22.16
N GLU A 109 -19.99 -0.48 22.80
CA GLU A 109 -18.89 -1.33 23.28
C GLU A 109 -18.03 -1.85 22.13
N LEU A 110 -18.66 -2.36 21.06
CA LEU A 110 -17.98 -2.78 19.84
C LEU A 110 -17.21 -1.62 19.21
N ALA A 111 -17.80 -0.43 19.14
CA ALA A 111 -17.11 0.75 18.65
C ALA A 111 -15.85 1.05 19.47
N ASN A 112 -15.92 0.96 20.80
CA ASN A 112 -14.76 1.15 21.67
C ASN A 112 -13.66 0.10 21.44
N VAL A 113 -14.02 -1.19 21.37
CA VAL A 113 -13.07 -2.30 21.16
C VAL A 113 -12.35 -2.16 19.82
N PHE A 114 -13.11 -1.89 18.75
CA PHE A 114 -12.55 -1.72 17.41
C PHE A 114 -11.88 -0.35 17.21
N ARG A 115 -11.96 0.56 18.19
CA ARG A 115 -11.54 1.96 18.08
C ARG A 115 -12.19 2.66 16.89
N ALA A 116 -13.47 2.36 16.67
CA ALA A 116 -14.35 3.07 15.76
C ALA A 116 -15.00 4.26 16.48
N ARG A 117 -15.45 5.24 15.71
CA ARG A 117 -16.16 6.43 16.20
C ARG A 117 -17.63 6.34 15.81
N VAL A 118 -18.53 6.69 16.72
CA VAL A 118 -19.93 6.89 16.35
C VAL A 118 -20.05 8.28 15.72
N VAL A 119 -20.51 8.34 14.47
CA VAL A 119 -20.63 9.59 13.72
C VAL A 119 -22.06 10.05 13.50
N ASP A 120 -23.03 9.14 13.64
CA ASP A 120 -24.46 9.45 13.59
C ASP A 120 -25.25 8.53 14.52
N LEU A 121 -26.31 9.07 15.12
CA LEU A 121 -27.21 8.37 16.03
C LEU A 121 -28.65 8.78 15.70
N ALA A 122 -29.35 7.90 15.00
CA ALA A 122 -30.76 8.07 14.65
C ALA A 122 -31.67 7.20 15.53
N PRO A 123 -33.00 7.43 15.55
CA PRO A 123 -33.95 6.55 16.24
C PRO A 123 -33.93 5.09 15.77
N GLU A 124 -33.58 4.85 14.50
CA GLU A 124 -33.60 3.51 13.91
C GLU A 124 -32.21 2.96 13.55
N SER A 125 -31.14 3.75 13.71
CA SER A 125 -29.80 3.32 13.31
C SER A 125 -28.67 4.04 14.03
N ILE A 126 -27.49 3.43 14.01
CA ILE A 126 -26.22 3.99 14.47
C ILE A 126 -25.24 3.90 13.31
N MET A 127 -24.49 4.96 13.05
CA MET A 127 -23.39 4.94 12.08
C MET A 127 -22.05 4.95 12.79
N LEU A 128 -21.22 3.96 12.46
CA LEU A 128 -19.84 3.86 12.90
C LEU A 128 -18.90 4.26 11.77
N GLU A 129 -17.87 5.03 12.11
CA GLU A 129 -16.73 5.32 11.26
C GLU A 129 -15.49 4.61 11.81
N MET A 130 -14.74 3.96 10.94
CA MET A 130 -13.54 3.24 11.31
C MET A 130 -12.43 3.46 10.29
N THR A 131 -11.21 3.69 10.78
CA THR A 131 -9.99 3.69 9.96
C THR A 131 -9.08 2.55 10.40
N GLY A 132 -8.61 1.75 9.45
CA GLY A 132 -7.86 0.53 9.77
C GLY A 132 -7.22 -0.15 8.57
N SER A 133 -6.66 -1.35 8.80
CA SER A 133 -6.40 -2.29 7.70
C SER A 133 -7.73 -2.90 7.24
N SER A 134 -7.79 -3.36 5.98
CA SER A 134 -9.00 -4.02 5.47
C SER A 134 -9.41 -5.23 6.33
N SER A 135 -8.45 -5.97 6.90
CA SER A 135 -8.72 -7.09 7.80
C SER A 135 -9.41 -6.67 9.10
N LYS A 136 -9.05 -5.50 9.65
CA LYS A 136 -9.66 -5.00 10.87
C LYS A 136 -11.10 -4.56 10.62
N ILE A 137 -11.34 -3.90 9.49
CA ILE A 137 -12.69 -3.46 9.06
C ILE A 137 -13.58 -4.67 8.84
N GLU A 138 -13.06 -5.69 8.15
CA GLU A 138 -13.78 -6.95 7.95
C GLU A 138 -14.12 -7.64 9.28
N GLY A 139 -13.20 -7.62 10.24
CA GLY A 139 -13.45 -8.15 11.58
C GLY A 139 -14.60 -7.44 12.31
N LEU A 140 -14.73 -6.11 12.18
CA LEU A 140 -15.86 -5.37 12.76
C LEU A 140 -17.19 -5.78 12.09
N ILE A 141 -17.21 -5.85 10.77
CA ILE A 141 -18.39 -6.28 9.99
C ILE A 141 -18.82 -7.68 10.40
N GLN A 142 -17.86 -8.60 10.54
CA GLN A 142 -18.11 -9.98 10.93
C GLN A 142 -18.71 -10.06 12.35
N VAL A 143 -18.09 -9.39 13.34
CA VAL A 143 -18.58 -9.42 14.72
C VAL A 143 -19.97 -8.80 14.84
N VAL A 144 -20.24 -7.71 14.13
CA VAL A 144 -21.58 -7.10 14.10
C VAL A 144 -22.62 -8.08 13.54
N THR A 145 -22.28 -8.75 12.43
CA THR A 145 -23.16 -9.73 11.77
C THR A 145 -23.41 -10.95 12.67
N GLU A 146 -22.36 -11.52 13.26
CA GLU A 146 -22.45 -12.69 14.16
C GLU A 146 -23.19 -12.37 15.47
N SER A 147 -23.11 -11.12 15.94
CA SER A 147 -23.84 -10.65 17.11
C SER A 147 -25.34 -10.43 16.85
N GLY A 148 -25.83 -10.75 15.64
CA GLY A 148 -27.25 -10.68 15.28
C GLY A 148 -27.73 -9.28 14.85
N TYR A 149 -26.82 -8.32 14.68
CA TYR A 149 -27.17 -6.99 14.18
C TYR A 149 -27.35 -6.98 12.67
N THR A 150 -28.27 -6.16 12.20
CA THR A 150 -28.43 -5.92 10.76
C THR A 150 -27.60 -4.72 10.32
N ILE A 151 -26.64 -4.95 9.42
CA ILE A 151 -25.92 -3.87 8.72
C ILE A 151 -26.83 -3.37 7.60
N LEU A 152 -27.16 -2.08 7.64
CA LEU A 152 -28.01 -1.42 6.65
C LEU A 152 -27.20 -0.96 5.43
N GLU A 153 -25.99 -0.46 5.66
CA GLU A 153 -25.16 0.14 4.62
C GLU A 153 -23.68 0.08 5.00
N VAL A 154 -22.81 -0.13 4.02
CA VAL A 154 -21.36 -0.04 4.16
C VAL A 154 -20.79 0.81 3.03
N SER A 155 -19.99 1.81 3.38
CA SER A 155 -19.25 2.63 2.41
C SER A 155 -17.76 2.61 2.75
N ARG A 156 -16.93 2.27 1.76
CA ARG A 156 -15.48 2.07 1.93
C ARG A 156 -14.71 2.93 0.94
N THR A 157 -13.63 3.57 1.38
CA THR A 157 -12.78 4.40 0.51
C THR A 157 -11.88 3.61 -0.43
N GLY A 158 -11.72 2.30 -0.17
CA GLY A 158 -10.63 1.51 -0.73
C GLY A 158 -9.32 1.71 0.03
N ARG A 159 -8.28 0.98 -0.40
CA ARG A 159 -6.96 1.01 0.24
C ARG A 159 -6.16 2.19 -0.25
N MET A 160 -5.74 3.03 0.70
CA MET A 160 -4.72 4.05 0.51
C MET A 160 -3.38 3.50 0.98
N ALA A 161 -2.32 3.72 0.20
CA ALA A 161 -0.98 3.28 0.54
C ALA A 161 0.03 4.42 0.44
N MET A 162 0.96 4.47 1.41
CA MET A 162 2.09 5.40 1.39
C MET A 162 3.34 4.69 1.91
N ARG A 163 4.47 4.89 1.23
CA ARG A 163 5.76 4.29 1.61
C ARG A 163 6.20 4.81 3.00
N ARG A 164 6.79 3.93 3.80
CA ARG A 164 7.38 4.24 5.12
C ARG A 164 8.79 4.83 4.94
N GLY A 165 9.16 5.79 5.78
CA GLY A 165 10.53 6.31 5.84
C GLY A 165 10.89 7.21 4.66
N MET A 166 12.19 7.24 4.31
CA MET A 166 12.71 8.12 3.27
C MET A 166 12.17 7.72 1.88
N HIS A 167 11.57 8.69 1.21
CA HIS A 167 11.09 8.58 -0.16
C HIS A 167 12.20 8.06 -1.09
N THR A 168 11.85 7.14 -1.98
CA THR A 168 12.73 6.75 -3.10
C THR A 168 13.15 8.02 -3.86
N SER A 169 14.44 8.15 -4.15
CA SER A 169 15.11 9.41 -4.54
C SER A 169 14.49 10.20 -5.70
N ARG A 170 13.60 9.58 -6.49
CA ARG A 170 12.88 10.20 -7.60
C ARG A 170 11.78 11.16 -7.17
N VAL A 171 11.12 10.92 -6.03
CA VAL A 171 10.14 11.86 -5.47
C VAL A 171 10.85 13.10 -4.93
N LEU A 172 11.99 12.93 -4.26
CA LEU A 172 12.84 14.05 -3.82
C LEU A 172 13.38 14.88 -5.00
N LYS A 173 13.78 14.22 -6.10
CA LYS A 173 14.18 14.89 -7.34
C LYS A 173 13.03 15.71 -7.96
N ALA A 174 11.81 15.20 -7.89
CA ALA A 174 10.62 15.90 -8.37
C ALA A 174 10.04 16.94 -7.36
N LEU A 175 10.47 16.91 -6.08
CA LEU A 175 10.19 17.92 -5.07
C LEU A 175 11.25 19.05 -5.05
N GLY A 176 12.21 19.05 -5.98
CA GLY A 176 13.17 20.14 -6.16
C GLY A 176 14.15 20.33 -5.00
N THR A 177 14.35 19.32 -4.14
CA THR A 177 15.28 19.44 -3.01
C THR A 177 16.72 19.28 -3.51
N PRO A 178 17.62 20.28 -3.35
CA PRO A 178 19.01 20.14 -3.77
C PRO A 178 19.72 19.17 -2.81
N GLY A 179 20.22 18.03 -3.33
CA GLY A 179 21.02 17.07 -2.55
C GLY A 179 20.82 15.58 -2.85
N ALA A 180 19.92 15.20 -3.76
CA ALA A 180 19.59 13.79 -4.03
C ALA A 180 20.58 13.02 -4.95
N ASP A 181 21.87 13.39 -4.95
CA ASP A 181 22.93 12.71 -5.71
C ASP A 181 23.93 11.92 -4.84
N THR A 182 23.66 11.75 -3.53
CA THR A 182 24.46 10.81 -2.73
C THR A 182 23.86 9.42 -2.81
N THR A 183 24.45 8.57 -3.66
CA THR A 183 24.38 7.11 -3.54
C THR A 183 24.50 6.71 -2.06
N PRO A 184 23.64 5.81 -1.52
CA PRO A 184 23.80 5.38 -0.14
C PRO A 184 25.11 4.60 -0.02
N THR A 185 26.15 5.24 0.50
CA THR A 185 27.33 4.55 1.00
C THR A 185 26.86 3.72 2.17
N ASN A 186 26.74 2.41 1.95
CA ASN A 186 26.56 1.44 3.01
C ASN A 186 27.69 1.65 4.01
N ALA A 187 27.41 2.26 5.15
CA ALA A 187 28.36 2.43 6.24
C ALA A 187 28.54 1.08 6.95
N PHE A 188 29.22 0.14 6.28
CA PHE A 188 30.00 -0.85 6.98
C PHE A 188 31.27 -0.14 7.45
N VAL A 189 31.33 0.12 8.76
CA VAL A 189 32.57 0.53 9.43
C VAL A 189 33.58 -0.60 9.21
N ARG A 190 34.54 -0.37 8.31
CA ARG A 190 35.68 -1.26 8.12
C ARG A 190 36.56 -1.14 9.38
N PRO A 191 36.92 -2.24 10.06
CA PRO A 191 37.88 -2.16 11.15
C PRO A 191 39.21 -1.60 10.63
N PRO A 192 40.00 -0.90 11.46
CA PRO A 192 41.26 -0.32 11.03
C PRO A 192 42.21 -1.41 10.53
N ASN A 193 42.90 -1.12 9.43
CA ASN A 193 43.90 -2.01 8.82
C ASN A 193 44.94 -2.41 9.90
N PRO A 194 45.26 -3.70 10.08
CA PRO A 194 46.42 -4.08 10.88
C PRO A 194 47.70 -3.62 10.16
N GLU A 195 48.70 -3.24 10.95
CA GLU A 195 50.03 -2.81 10.49
C GLU A 195 50.68 -3.85 9.56
N PRO A 196 51.53 -3.44 8.60
CA PRO A 196 52.11 -4.37 7.65
C PRO A 196 53.07 -5.32 8.37
N LEU A 197 52.72 -6.60 8.39
CA LEU A 197 53.64 -7.69 8.72
C LEU A 197 54.72 -7.76 7.64
N GLY A 198 55.97 -7.81 8.07
CA GLY A 198 57.17 -7.81 7.23
C GLY A 198 57.30 -9.05 6.34
N ASP A 199 58.26 -8.96 5.41
CA ASP A 199 58.63 -9.97 4.44
C ASP A 199 58.84 -11.34 5.09
N ASP A 200 57.90 -12.27 4.88
CA ASP A 200 58.12 -13.70 5.04
C ASP A 200 57.31 -14.49 3.99
N ILE A 201 58.03 -14.81 2.91
CA ILE A 201 57.96 -15.98 2.02
C ILE A 201 56.68 -16.86 2.15
N LEU A 202 55.84 -16.87 1.09
CA LEU A 202 54.88 -17.94 0.84
C LEU A 202 55.53 -19.01 -0.07
N PRO A 203 55.55 -20.30 0.32
CA PRO A 203 55.97 -21.38 -0.54
C PRO A 203 54.76 -21.84 -1.36
N ASN A 204 54.88 -21.82 -2.69
CA ASN A 204 54.22 -22.77 -3.59
C ASN A 204 54.79 -22.61 -4.99
N GLN A 205 55.87 -23.36 -5.25
CA GLN A 205 56.15 -23.91 -6.56
C GLN A 205 55.00 -24.86 -6.91
N PHE A 206 54.42 -24.71 -8.10
CA PHE A 206 53.72 -25.81 -8.75
C PHE A 206 54.66 -26.35 -9.82
N ASP A 207 55.07 -27.60 -9.67
CA ASP A 207 55.84 -28.33 -10.68
C ASP A 207 54.97 -28.62 -11.92
N ASP A 208 55.61 -28.45 -13.07
CA ASP A 208 55.32 -28.96 -14.41
C ASP A 208 54.04 -29.79 -14.60
N VAL A 209 53.11 -29.27 -15.41
CA VAL A 209 52.37 -30.14 -16.34
C VAL A 209 52.28 -29.44 -17.69
N HIS A 210 53.02 -30.01 -18.63
CA HIS A 210 53.22 -29.58 -20.01
C HIS A 210 51.91 -29.45 -20.81
N GLU A 211 51.93 -28.44 -21.68
CA GLU A 211 51.22 -28.41 -22.97
C GLU A 211 51.63 -29.62 -23.81
N GLU A 212 50.66 -30.35 -24.39
CA GLU A 212 50.86 -30.99 -25.69
C GLU A 212 49.60 -30.79 -26.55
N GLU A 213 49.83 -30.16 -27.69
CA GLU A 213 48.96 -30.07 -28.86
C GLU A 213 48.95 -31.43 -29.59
N GLU A 214 47.75 -31.91 -29.98
CA GLU A 214 47.43 -32.44 -31.31
C GLU A 214 45.90 -32.59 -31.48
#